data_AF-E3RGT4-F1
#
_entry.id   AF-E3RGT4-F1
#
_cell.length_a   1.000
_cell.length_b   1.000
_cell.length_c   1.000
_cell.angle_alpha   90.00
_cell.angle_beta   90.00
_cell.angle_gamma   90.00
#
_symmetry.space_group_name_H-M   'P 1'
#
loop_
_entity.id
_entity.type
_entity.pdbx_description
1 polymer ?
#
loop_
_entity_poly.entity_id
_entity_poly.type
_entity_poly.pdbx_seq_one_letter_code
_entity_poly.pdbx_strand_id
1 'polypeptide(L)'
;MPEQWNNPAKPSKRTPIDNLFDILKIHDTCDNDQDTGMNLEKMAHVPKVEVSTHDESNLEDEFWIEIKGFLKELELIRNYLIYIWLQDETDTITKAFVTNTAICIVRRKEAELETSLVLPAKYPAKTYPALCLPAMLLSKDTTVESFLQKQGHSIEMMVLTSPLILNTRALSEQGQEHARLCYYNVYNPLKFLACSLKQAPSVKGRPSLLIIKQDFPKLQAVHKEVQEAFRWAQALSVAAYELYCGFAIDEVTRGVRHLQDTHEVAIWITFGMQLHLDLQRALGDSIGDAFDEARKDISRFSIQKSQIPRCVQPTAAAHETYHYGNISKTVDSLKDFLLKDDKLVKAMNLFPKDSYWLDMER
;
A
#
# COMPACT_ATOMS: atom_id res chain seq x y z
N MET A 1 56.21 -35.14 8.04
CA MET A 1 56.02 -35.30 6.59
C MET A 1 54.54 -35.14 6.30
N PRO A 2 54.10 -34.14 5.52
CA PRO A 2 52.69 -33.92 5.24
C PRO A 2 52.26 -34.62 3.95
N GLU A 3 51.22 -35.44 4.03
CA GLU A 3 50.55 -36.10 2.90
C GLU A 3 49.74 -35.09 2.09
N GLN A 4 50.07 -34.98 0.80
CA GLN A 4 49.33 -34.20 -0.19
C GLN A 4 48.06 -34.94 -0.61
N TRP A 5 46.90 -34.34 -0.31
CA TRP A 5 45.62 -34.74 -0.89
C TRP A 5 45.46 -34.12 -2.28
N ASN A 6 45.70 -34.91 -3.33
CA ASN A 6 45.37 -34.56 -4.71
C ASN A 6 43.92 -34.93 -5.00
N ASN A 7 43.07 -33.92 -5.24
CA ASN A 7 41.67 -34.10 -5.61
C ASN A 7 41.46 -33.64 -7.08
N PRO A 8 41.20 -34.53 -8.05
CA PRO A 8 41.00 -34.13 -9.44
C PRO A 8 39.51 -33.82 -9.67
N ALA A 9 39.09 -32.59 -9.38
CA ALA A 9 37.80 -32.10 -9.82
C ALA A 9 37.82 -31.87 -11.34
N LYS A 10 37.15 -32.73 -12.11
CA LYS A 10 36.92 -32.55 -13.55
C LYS A 10 36.11 -31.25 -13.77
N PRO A 11 36.51 -30.37 -14.70
CA PRO A 11 35.71 -29.19 -15.03
C PRO A 11 34.40 -29.61 -15.70
N SER A 12 33.29 -29.29 -15.04
CA SER A 12 31.94 -29.38 -15.59
C SER A 12 31.84 -28.49 -16.83
N LYS A 13 31.52 -29.09 -17.99
CA LYS A 13 31.20 -28.39 -19.23
C LYS A 13 30.01 -27.46 -18.97
N ARG A 14 30.26 -26.17 -18.78
CA ARG A 14 29.22 -25.15 -18.82
C ARG A 14 28.74 -25.06 -20.27
N THR A 15 27.46 -25.37 -20.49
CA THR A 15 26.77 -25.01 -21.72
C THR A 15 26.90 -23.49 -21.88
N PRO A 16 27.37 -22.99 -23.04
CA PRO A 16 27.37 -21.56 -23.31
C PRO A 16 25.92 -21.07 -23.21
N ILE A 17 25.70 -20.07 -22.37
CA ILE A 17 24.43 -19.36 -22.32
C ILE A 17 24.44 -18.48 -23.57
N ASP A 18 23.71 -18.90 -24.60
CA ASP A 18 23.48 -18.08 -25.77
C ASP A 18 22.71 -16.84 -25.33
N ASN A 19 23.34 -15.69 -25.49
CA ASN A 19 22.78 -14.41 -25.13
C ASN A 19 21.61 -14.12 -26.07
N LEU A 20 20.37 -14.21 -25.59
CA LEU A 20 19.17 -13.95 -26.40
C LEU A 20 19.13 -12.52 -26.96
N PHE A 21 19.91 -11.61 -26.38
CA PHE A 21 20.08 -10.24 -26.85
C PHE A 21 20.98 -10.12 -28.08
N ASP A 22 21.76 -11.14 -28.45
CA ASP A 22 22.56 -11.11 -29.68
C ASP A 22 21.69 -11.18 -30.96
N ILE A 23 20.42 -11.55 -30.81
CA ILE A 23 19.41 -11.56 -31.90
C ILE A 23 18.86 -10.14 -32.13
N LEU A 24 18.95 -9.26 -31.13
CA LEU A 24 18.60 -7.84 -31.27
C LEU A 24 19.74 -7.13 -32.00
N LYS A 25 19.76 -7.25 -33.32
CA LYS A 25 20.47 -6.31 -34.19
C LYS A 25 19.77 -4.96 -34.07
N ILE A 26 20.20 -4.15 -33.12
CA ILE A 26 19.91 -2.73 -33.11
C ILE A 26 20.51 -2.21 -34.42
N HIS A 27 19.63 -1.84 -35.36
CA HIS A 27 20.05 -1.05 -36.49
C HIS A 27 20.42 0.32 -35.92
N ASP A 28 21.71 0.54 -35.69
CA ASP A 28 22.24 1.89 -35.63
C ASP A 28 21.80 2.55 -36.93
N THR A 29 20.84 3.47 -36.83
CA THR A 29 20.58 4.42 -37.90
C THR A 29 21.86 5.23 -38.02
N CYS A 30 22.74 4.81 -38.93
CA CYS A 30 23.80 5.64 -39.43
C CYS A 30 23.11 6.90 -39.96
N ASP A 31 23.24 7.98 -39.20
CA ASP A 31 23.09 9.34 -39.71
C ASP A 31 24.09 9.48 -40.86
N ASN A 32 23.62 9.14 -42.07
CA ASN A 32 24.26 9.55 -43.31
C ASN A 32 24.01 11.05 -43.43
N ASP A 33 24.74 11.82 -42.63
CA ASP A 33 25.04 13.21 -42.91
C ASP A 33 25.93 13.24 -44.15
N GLN A 34 25.30 13.11 -45.31
CA GLN A 34 25.83 13.73 -46.51
C GLN A 34 25.79 15.24 -46.26
N ASP A 35 26.97 15.71 -45.90
CA ASP A 35 27.46 17.08 -45.85
C ASP A 35 27.08 17.84 -47.13
N THR A 36 25.80 18.19 -47.23
CA THR A 36 25.29 19.14 -48.18
C THR A 36 25.21 20.42 -47.38
N GLY A 37 26.21 21.30 -47.56
CA GLY A 37 26.27 22.61 -46.91
C GLY A 37 25.00 23.41 -47.16
N MET A 38 23.99 23.17 -46.32
CA MET A 38 22.81 23.99 -46.21
C MET A 38 23.18 25.15 -45.29
N ASN A 39 23.18 26.32 -45.92
CA ASN A 39 23.44 27.60 -45.33
C ASN A 39 22.51 27.84 -44.12
N LEU A 40 23.01 27.58 -42.91
CA LEU A 40 22.27 27.69 -41.63
C LEU A 40 21.90 29.13 -41.25
N GLU A 41 22.33 30.14 -42.03
CA GLU A 41 21.99 31.56 -41.80
C GLU A 41 20.55 31.92 -42.16
N LYS A 42 19.73 30.98 -42.67
CA LYS A 42 18.31 31.21 -43.03
C LYS A 42 17.31 30.29 -42.34
N MET A 43 17.66 29.63 -41.24
CA MET A 43 16.61 29.08 -40.38
C MET A 43 15.89 30.24 -39.71
N ALA A 44 14.62 30.43 -40.11
CA ALA A 44 13.71 31.34 -39.46
C ALA A 44 13.79 31.11 -37.95
N HIS A 45 14.01 32.21 -37.21
CA HIS A 45 14.05 32.26 -35.76
C HIS A 45 12.92 31.38 -35.21
N VAL A 46 13.24 30.15 -34.78
CA VAL A 46 12.28 29.31 -34.09
C VAL A 46 11.94 30.12 -32.83
N PRO A 47 10.67 30.51 -32.62
CA PRO A 47 10.30 31.21 -31.41
C PRO A 47 10.76 30.33 -30.27
N LYS A 48 11.69 30.84 -29.45
CA LYS A 48 12.08 30.19 -28.22
C LYS A 48 10.78 30.12 -27.42
N VAL A 49 10.17 28.94 -27.38
CA VAL A 49 8.99 28.69 -26.56
C VAL A 49 9.52 28.76 -25.14
N GLU A 50 9.50 29.95 -24.56
CA GLU A 50 9.49 30.11 -23.12
C GLU A 50 8.25 29.35 -22.67
N VAL A 51 8.45 28.14 -22.14
CA VAL A 51 7.44 27.46 -21.34
C VAL A 51 7.15 28.43 -20.22
N SER A 52 6.05 29.17 -20.39
CA SER A 52 5.52 30.13 -19.45
C SER A 52 5.56 29.47 -18.09
N THR A 53 6.27 30.10 -17.16
CA THR A 53 6.22 29.83 -15.72
C THR A 53 4.82 29.34 -15.36
N HIS A 54 4.68 28.07 -14.99
CA HIS A 54 3.39 27.53 -14.57
C HIS A 54 2.82 28.47 -13.51
N ASP A 55 1.67 29.09 -13.83
CA ASP A 55 0.96 29.89 -12.86
C ASP A 55 0.73 29.02 -11.61
N GLU A 56 1.09 29.52 -10.43
CA GLU A 56 1.02 28.75 -9.17
C GLU A 56 -0.38 28.19 -8.92
N SER A 57 -1.42 28.87 -9.41
CA SER A 57 -2.81 28.40 -9.35
C SER A 57 -3.01 27.09 -10.12
N ASN A 58 -2.44 26.97 -11.33
CA ASN A 58 -2.56 25.75 -12.14
C ASN A 58 -1.81 24.59 -11.49
N LEU A 59 -0.66 24.89 -10.86
CA LEU A 59 0.13 23.90 -10.14
C LEU A 59 -0.60 23.39 -8.89
N GLU A 60 -1.32 24.26 -8.16
CA GLU A 60 -2.14 23.80 -7.04
C GLU A 60 -3.28 22.88 -7.51
N ASP A 61 -3.96 23.22 -8.60
CA ASP A 61 -5.05 22.39 -9.13
C ASP A 61 -4.53 21.01 -9.60
N GLU A 62 -3.42 20.98 -10.33
CA GLU A 62 -2.76 19.73 -10.75
C GLU A 62 -2.34 18.87 -9.57
N PHE A 63 -1.75 19.48 -8.53
CA PHE A 63 -1.38 18.80 -7.29
C PHE A 63 -2.59 18.10 -6.61
N TRP A 64 -3.74 18.77 -6.52
CA TRP A 64 -4.93 18.15 -5.93
C TRP A 64 -5.58 17.10 -6.83
N ILE A 65 -5.50 17.27 -8.15
CA ILE A 65 -5.95 16.26 -9.11
C ILE A 65 -5.13 14.99 -8.93
N GLU A 66 -3.81 15.09 -8.83
CA GLU A 66 -2.90 13.96 -8.67
C GLU A 66 -3.20 13.19 -7.36
N ILE A 67 -3.34 13.88 -6.23
CA ILE A 67 -3.70 13.26 -4.94
C ILE A 67 -5.04 12.53 -5.02
N LYS A 68 -6.06 13.17 -5.60
CA LYS A 68 -7.38 12.56 -5.74
C LYS A 68 -7.34 11.37 -6.70
N GLY A 69 -6.55 11.44 -7.76
CA GLY A 69 -6.31 10.34 -8.69
C GLY A 69 -5.72 9.14 -7.97
N PHE A 70 -4.62 9.35 -7.24
CA PHE A 70 -3.98 8.33 -6.43
C PHE A 70 -4.94 7.69 -5.42
N LEU A 71 -5.69 8.47 -4.65
CA LEU A 71 -6.63 7.92 -3.66
C LEU A 71 -7.78 7.13 -4.29
N LYS A 72 -8.26 7.55 -5.48
CA LYS A 72 -9.26 6.79 -6.24
C LYS A 72 -8.70 5.45 -6.72
N GLU A 73 -7.45 5.40 -7.17
CA GLU A 73 -6.79 4.14 -7.52
C GLU A 73 -6.73 3.19 -6.32
N LEU A 74 -6.44 3.69 -5.12
CA LEU A 74 -6.47 2.89 -3.90
C LEU A 74 -7.87 2.34 -3.62
N GLU A 75 -8.91 3.15 -3.78
CA GLU A 75 -10.30 2.72 -3.62
C GLU A 75 -10.67 1.60 -4.62
N LEU A 76 -10.20 1.70 -5.86
CA LEU A 76 -10.41 0.66 -6.87
C LEU A 76 -9.73 -0.66 -6.48
N ILE A 77 -8.48 -0.61 -6.01
CA ILE A 77 -7.76 -1.79 -5.52
C ILE A 77 -8.50 -2.41 -4.33
N ARG A 78 -8.93 -1.59 -3.37
CA ARG A 78 -9.69 -2.03 -2.19
C ARG A 78 -10.96 -2.76 -2.58
N ASN A 79 -11.78 -2.18 -3.47
CA ASN A 79 -13.04 -2.76 -3.89
C ASN A 79 -12.83 -4.09 -4.66
N TYR A 80 -11.79 -4.17 -5.48
CA TYR A 80 -11.40 -5.41 -6.16
C TYR A 80 -11.00 -6.52 -5.18
N LEU A 81 -10.23 -6.19 -4.14
CA LEU A 81 -9.82 -7.15 -3.12
C LEU A 81 -11.03 -7.65 -2.30
N ILE A 82 -11.92 -6.75 -1.88
CA ILE A 82 -13.17 -7.14 -1.21
C ILE A 82 -13.97 -8.10 -2.10
N TYR A 83 -14.10 -7.78 -3.40
CA TYR A 83 -14.77 -8.65 -4.36
C TYR A 83 -14.13 -10.05 -4.41
N ILE A 84 -12.80 -10.15 -4.52
CA ILE A 84 -12.10 -11.44 -4.51
C ILE A 84 -12.40 -12.24 -3.23
N TRP A 85 -12.38 -11.59 -2.07
CA TRP A 85 -12.62 -12.26 -0.80
C TRP A 85 -14.04 -12.82 -0.68
N LEU A 86 -15.02 -12.15 -1.30
CA LEU A 86 -16.42 -12.59 -1.38
C LEU A 86 -16.68 -13.66 -2.46
N GLN A 87 -15.71 -14.01 -3.31
CA GLN A 87 -15.85 -15.13 -4.24
C GLN A 87 -15.48 -16.46 -3.55
N ASP A 88 -16.39 -17.42 -3.55
CA ASP A 88 -16.17 -18.73 -2.90
C ASP A 88 -15.15 -19.61 -3.64
N GLU A 89 -14.96 -19.42 -4.94
CA GLU A 89 -14.13 -20.31 -5.78
C GLU A 89 -12.62 -20.12 -5.60
N THR A 90 -12.19 -19.02 -4.97
CA THR A 90 -10.76 -18.73 -4.80
C THR A 90 -10.28 -19.24 -3.45
N ASP A 91 -9.22 -20.06 -3.45
CA ASP A 91 -8.58 -20.55 -2.24
C ASP A 91 -8.09 -19.41 -1.33
N THR A 92 -8.26 -19.58 -0.01
CA THR A 92 -7.91 -18.59 1.02
C THR A 92 -6.43 -18.19 0.99
N ILE A 93 -5.51 -19.11 0.68
CA ILE A 93 -4.07 -18.80 0.57
C ILE A 93 -3.83 -17.83 -0.61
N THR A 94 -4.48 -18.08 -1.74
CA THR A 94 -4.42 -17.22 -2.92
C THR A 94 -4.97 -15.83 -2.62
N LYS A 95 -6.13 -15.73 -1.94
CA LYS A 95 -6.72 -14.44 -1.51
C LYS A 95 -5.74 -13.64 -0.64
N ALA A 96 -5.16 -14.28 0.38
CA ALA A 96 -4.19 -13.67 1.28
C ALA A 96 -2.92 -13.19 0.54
N PHE A 97 -2.39 -14.01 -0.36
CA PHE A 97 -1.22 -13.66 -1.18
C PHE A 97 -1.48 -12.43 -2.07
N VAL A 98 -2.64 -12.38 -2.71
CA VAL A 98 -3.05 -11.28 -3.59
C VAL A 98 -3.26 -10.00 -2.80
N THR A 99 -3.91 -10.07 -1.64
CA THR A 99 -4.05 -8.95 -0.71
C THR A 99 -2.69 -8.40 -0.30
N ASN A 100 -1.76 -9.26 0.12
CA ASN A 100 -0.42 -8.83 0.53
C ASN A 100 0.37 -8.20 -0.63
N THR A 101 0.24 -8.77 -1.83
CA THR A 101 0.86 -8.24 -3.06
C THR A 101 0.30 -6.87 -3.41
N ALA A 102 -1.02 -6.68 -3.33
CA ALA A 102 -1.66 -5.41 -3.61
C ALA A 102 -1.21 -4.31 -2.63
N ILE A 103 -1.10 -4.61 -1.34
CA ILE A 103 -0.57 -3.65 -0.36
C ILE A 103 0.89 -3.29 -0.68
N CYS A 104 1.70 -4.27 -1.12
CA CYS A 104 3.06 -4.00 -1.58
C CYS A 104 3.09 -3.10 -2.84
N ILE A 105 2.13 -3.24 -3.76
CA ILE A 105 1.99 -2.36 -4.93
C ILE A 105 1.65 -0.93 -4.46
N VAL A 106 0.70 -0.78 -3.54
CA VAL A 106 0.32 0.53 -2.97
C VAL A 106 1.53 1.21 -2.31
N ARG A 107 2.31 0.47 -1.54
CA ARG A 107 3.56 0.99 -0.94
C ARG A 107 4.54 1.50 -1.99
N ARG A 108 4.70 0.77 -3.11
CA ARG A 108 5.57 1.21 -4.21
C ARG A 108 5.00 2.46 -4.90
N LYS A 109 3.69 2.50 -5.13
CA LYS A 109 2.99 3.65 -5.73
C LYS A 109 3.09 4.90 -4.86
N GLU A 110 3.02 4.77 -3.54
CA GLU A 110 3.26 5.88 -2.61
C GLU A 110 4.71 6.41 -2.73
N ALA A 111 5.70 5.53 -2.85
CA ALA A 111 7.08 5.95 -3.07
C ALA A 111 7.28 6.63 -4.42
N GLU A 112 6.61 6.14 -5.48
CA GLU A 112 6.58 6.80 -6.80
C GLU A 112 5.96 8.20 -6.69
N LEU A 113 4.82 8.33 -6.00
CA LEU A 113 4.13 9.59 -5.74
C LEU A 113 5.03 10.61 -5.03
N GLU A 114 5.74 10.22 -3.97
CA GLU A 114 6.69 11.10 -3.26
C GLU A 114 7.77 11.67 -4.21
N THR A 115 8.20 10.90 -5.21
CA THR A 115 9.23 11.34 -6.15
C THR A 115 8.70 12.12 -7.35
N SER A 116 7.47 11.88 -7.79
CA SER A 116 6.88 12.50 -8.98
C SER A 116 6.06 13.75 -8.67
N LEU A 117 5.55 13.87 -7.45
CA LEU A 117 4.63 14.94 -7.08
C LEU A 117 5.34 16.29 -6.98
N VAL A 118 4.88 17.26 -7.77
CA VAL A 118 5.34 18.65 -7.69
C VAL A 118 4.53 19.38 -6.62
N LEU A 119 5.18 19.73 -5.52
CA LEU A 119 4.52 20.40 -4.40
C LEU A 119 4.43 21.92 -4.64
N PRO A 120 3.25 22.54 -4.42
CA PRO A 120 3.13 23.99 -4.37
C PRO A 120 4.03 24.61 -3.29
N ALA A 121 4.53 25.83 -3.52
CA ALA A 121 5.39 26.53 -2.56
C ALA A 121 4.75 26.69 -1.15
N LYS A 122 3.42 26.74 -1.10
CA LYS A 122 2.61 26.78 0.13
C LYS A 122 2.72 25.50 0.97
N TYR A 123 3.07 24.36 0.36
CA TYR A 123 3.13 23.05 1.00
C TYR A 123 4.53 22.42 0.80
N PRO A 124 5.58 22.95 1.44
CA PRO A 124 6.93 22.46 1.23
C PRO A 124 7.10 21.01 1.70
N ALA A 125 7.83 20.19 0.93
CA ALA A 125 8.08 18.76 1.21
C ALA A 125 8.61 18.51 2.64
N LYS A 126 9.44 19.41 3.14
CA LYS A 126 10.04 19.32 4.48
C LYS A 126 8.98 19.30 5.59
N THR A 127 7.84 19.96 5.38
CA THR A 127 6.75 20.05 6.36
C THR A 127 5.60 19.11 5.99
N TYR A 128 5.35 18.93 4.69
CA TYR A 128 4.21 18.16 4.16
C TYR A 128 4.70 17.06 3.21
N PRO A 129 5.29 15.97 3.74
CA PRO A 129 5.67 14.81 2.93
C PRO A 129 4.43 14.11 2.32
N ALA A 130 4.60 13.21 1.36
CA ALA A 130 3.46 12.61 0.66
C ALA A 130 2.52 11.81 1.59
N LEU A 131 3.07 11.21 2.65
CA LEU A 131 2.30 10.48 3.67
C LEU A 131 1.22 11.34 4.37
N CYS A 132 1.37 12.66 4.34
CA CYS A 132 0.48 13.63 4.96
C CYS A 132 -0.68 14.08 4.04
N LEU A 133 -0.61 13.77 2.74
CA LEU A 133 -1.53 14.28 1.72
C LEU A 133 -3.01 13.92 1.95
N PRO A 134 -3.37 12.70 2.41
CA PRO A 134 -4.77 12.38 2.70
C PRO A 134 -5.36 13.30 3.78
N ALA A 135 -4.59 13.61 4.82
CA ALA A 135 -5.03 14.54 5.87
C ALA A 135 -5.11 16.00 5.37
N MET A 136 -4.23 16.38 4.44
CA MET A 136 -4.29 17.70 3.80
C MET A 136 -5.54 17.87 2.94
N LEU A 137 -5.96 16.85 2.18
CA LEU A 137 -7.19 16.91 1.40
C LEU A 137 -8.41 17.14 2.30
N LEU A 138 -8.45 16.47 3.46
CA LEU A 138 -9.51 16.66 4.45
C LEU A 138 -9.53 18.09 5.03
N SER A 139 -8.36 18.70 5.23
CA SER A 139 -8.25 20.05 5.79
C SER A 139 -8.88 21.16 4.94
N LYS A 140 -9.14 20.89 3.65
CA LYS A 140 -9.85 21.82 2.76
C LYS A 140 -11.36 21.92 3.03
N ASP A 141 -11.91 21.05 3.86
CA ASP A 141 -13.30 21.15 4.25
C ASP A 141 -13.53 22.34 5.21
N THR A 142 -14.53 23.16 4.92
CA THR A 142 -14.81 24.40 5.67
C THR A 142 -15.24 24.13 7.11
N THR A 143 -15.85 22.98 7.39
CA THR A 143 -16.23 22.58 8.76
C THR A 143 -15.01 22.16 9.57
N VAL A 144 -14.02 21.54 8.92
CA VAL A 144 -12.72 21.21 9.52
C VAL A 144 -11.97 22.49 9.87
N GLU A 145 -11.86 23.44 8.94
CA GLU A 145 -11.19 24.72 9.20
C GLU A 145 -11.84 25.47 10.36
N SER A 146 -13.17 25.57 10.35
CA SER A 146 -13.94 26.20 11.43
C SER A 146 -13.73 25.49 12.78
N PHE A 147 -13.65 24.16 12.78
CA PHE A 147 -13.37 23.37 13.97
C PHE A 147 -11.97 23.65 14.52
N LEU A 148 -10.95 23.65 13.67
CA LEU A 148 -9.57 23.94 14.06
C LEU A 148 -9.44 25.34 14.64
N GLN A 149 -10.02 26.35 13.99
CA GLN A 149 -10.01 27.74 14.47
C GLN A 149 -10.67 27.86 15.84
N LYS A 150 -11.84 27.23 16.06
CA LYS A 150 -12.54 27.26 17.36
C LYS A 150 -11.74 26.64 18.50
N GLN A 151 -10.94 25.62 18.21
CA GLN A 151 -10.10 24.93 19.20
C GLN A 151 -8.70 25.53 19.32
N GLY A 152 -8.36 26.55 18.51
CA GLY A 152 -7.01 27.11 18.44
C GLY A 152 -5.97 26.10 17.94
N HIS A 153 -6.38 25.13 17.12
CA HIS A 153 -5.50 24.12 16.55
C HIS A 153 -5.02 24.53 15.16
N SER A 154 -3.78 24.18 14.81
CA SER A 154 -3.23 24.37 13.47
C SER A 154 -3.55 23.18 12.57
N ILE A 155 -3.48 23.38 11.25
CA ILE A 155 -3.56 22.32 10.24
C ILE A 155 -2.51 21.22 10.48
N GLU A 156 -1.34 21.59 10.98
CA GLU A 156 -0.25 20.67 11.32
C GLU A 156 -0.69 19.62 12.35
N MET A 157 -1.61 19.95 13.28
CA MET A 157 -2.12 18.97 14.24
C MET A 157 -3.03 17.91 13.60
N MET A 158 -3.60 18.19 12.44
CA MET A 158 -4.36 17.20 11.67
C MET A 158 -3.45 16.32 10.84
N VAL A 159 -2.48 16.98 10.20
CA VAL A 159 -1.64 16.39 9.17
C VAL A 159 -0.48 15.62 9.77
N LEU A 160 0.22 16.19 10.75
CA LEU A 160 1.38 15.58 11.40
C LEU A 160 0.99 14.77 12.63
N THR A 161 1.91 13.90 13.04
CA THR A 161 1.83 13.10 14.27
C THR A 161 1.43 13.96 15.47
N SER A 162 0.23 13.69 16.01
CA SER A 162 -0.46 14.56 16.96
C SER A 162 -1.48 13.75 17.78
N PRO A 163 -1.77 14.16 19.03
CA PRO A 163 -2.79 13.51 19.85
C PRO A 163 -4.24 13.90 19.45
N LEU A 164 -4.42 14.76 18.44
CA LEU A 164 -5.74 15.20 17.99
C LEU A 164 -6.49 14.08 17.26
N ILE A 165 -7.62 13.67 17.83
CA ILE A 165 -8.60 12.77 17.20
C ILE A 165 -9.83 13.58 16.76
N LEU A 166 -9.99 13.74 15.45
CA LEU A 166 -11.17 14.38 14.85
C LEU A 166 -12.32 13.37 14.66
N ASN A 167 -13.55 13.77 15.04
CA ASN A 167 -14.75 13.00 14.75
C ASN A 167 -15.29 13.37 13.36
N THR A 168 -15.15 12.45 12.40
CA THR A 168 -15.51 12.65 11.00
C THR A 168 -17.03 12.75 10.76
N ARG A 169 -17.87 12.26 11.68
CA ARG A 169 -19.35 12.38 11.57
C ARG A 169 -19.86 13.80 11.73
N ALA A 170 -19.09 14.66 12.36
CA ALA A 170 -19.45 16.07 12.54
C ALA A 170 -19.11 16.93 11.32
N LEU A 171 -18.49 16.34 10.28
CA LEU A 171 -18.09 17.05 9.08
C LEU A 171 -19.26 17.22 8.11
N SER A 172 -19.09 18.15 7.17
CA SER A 172 -19.99 18.27 6.01
C SER A 172 -20.03 16.96 5.20
N GLU A 173 -21.03 16.79 4.34
CA GLU A 173 -21.10 15.65 3.42
C GLU A 173 -19.83 15.50 2.57
N GLN A 174 -19.30 16.63 2.07
CA GLN A 174 -18.03 16.65 1.32
C GLN A 174 -16.85 16.25 2.21
N GLY A 175 -16.82 16.70 3.46
CA GLY A 175 -15.79 16.35 4.43
C GLY A 175 -15.83 14.87 4.83
N GLN A 176 -17.03 14.29 4.94
CA GLN A 176 -17.21 12.85 5.15
C GLN A 176 -16.71 12.04 3.95
N GLU A 177 -16.99 12.49 2.73
CA GLU A 177 -16.49 11.83 1.52
C GLU A 177 -14.96 11.92 1.42
N HIS A 178 -14.38 13.09 1.70
CA HIS A 178 -12.92 13.22 1.78
C HIS A 178 -12.33 12.33 2.87
N ALA A 179 -12.96 12.27 4.05
CA ALA A 179 -12.51 11.41 5.15
C ALA A 179 -12.55 9.93 4.76
N ARG A 180 -13.57 9.51 4.02
CA ARG A 180 -13.73 8.14 3.49
C ARG A 180 -12.63 7.82 2.47
N LEU A 181 -12.45 8.68 1.48
CA LEU A 181 -11.46 8.53 0.41
C LEU A 181 -10.02 8.50 0.96
N CYS A 182 -9.76 9.28 2.01
CA CYS A 182 -8.47 9.36 2.67
C CYS A 182 -8.23 8.29 3.74
N TYR A 183 -9.20 7.39 3.95
CA TYR A 183 -9.20 6.41 5.05
C TYR A 183 -8.92 7.07 6.41
N TYR A 184 -9.45 8.28 6.62
CA TYR A 184 -9.04 9.14 7.72
C TYR A 184 -9.44 8.54 9.09
N ASN A 185 -10.51 7.76 9.14
CA ASN A 185 -10.91 7.02 10.35
C ASN A 185 -9.87 6.00 10.81
N VAL A 186 -9.01 5.53 9.90
CA VAL A 186 -7.88 4.64 10.19
C VAL A 186 -6.59 5.44 10.36
N TYR A 187 -6.37 6.47 9.55
CA TYR A 187 -5.20 7.35 9.66
C TYR A 187 -5.12 8.01 11.05
N ASN A 188 -6.25 8.54 11.51
CA ASN A 188 -6.36 9.30 12.75
C ASN A 188 -5.91 8.51 14.01
N PRO A 189 -6.38 7.27 14.27
CA PRO A 189 -5.87 6.47 15.38
C PRO A 189 -4.40 6.02 15.20
N LEU A 190 -3.94 5.75 13.97
CA LEU A 190 -2.52 5.43 13.72
C LEU A 190 -1.61 6.63 14.03
N LYS A 191 -2.04 7.84 13.66
CA LYS A 191 -1.37 9.11 13.97
C LYS A 191 -1.28 9.35 15.49
N PHE A 192 -2.38 9.09 16.20
CA PHE A 192 -2.39 9.15 17.67
C PHE A 192 -1.42 8.13 18.29
N LEU A 193 -1.40 6.91 17.77
CA LEU A 193 -0.49 5.86 18.23
C LEU A 193 0.97 6.26 18.00
N ALA A 194 1.31 6.75 16.80
CA ALA A 194 2.64 7.25 16.48
C ALA A 194 3.08 8.37 17.43
N CYS A 195 2.17 9.29 17.77
CA CYS A 195 2.42 10.37 18.74
C CYS A 195 2.72 9.83 20.13
N SER A 196 1.92 8.85 20.57
CA SER A 196 2.09 8.21 21.88
C SER A 196 3.42 7.45 21.96
N LEU A 197 3.81 6.76 20.88
CA LEU A 197 5.09 6.05 20.79
C LEU A 197 6.27 7.03 20.86
N LYS A 198 6.18 8.16 20.16
CA LYS A 198 7.21 9.21 20.18
C LYS A 198 7.39 9.86 21.56
N GLN A 199 6.33 9.97 22.34
CA GLN A 199 6.35 10.54 23.70
C GLN A 199 6.78 9.52 24.78
N ALA A 200 6.75 8.23 24.45
CA ALA A 200 7.10 7.19 25.39
C ALA A 200 8.58 7.28 25.78
N PRO A 201 8.92 7.27 27.08
CA PRO A 201 10.31 7.17 27.48
C PRO A 201 10.89 5.87 26.92
N SER A 202 11.93 5.99 26.08
CA SER A 202 12.64 4.83 25.55
C SER A 202 13.25 4.06 26.71
N VAL A 203 12.61 2.97 27.12
CA VAL A 203 13.19 2.04 28.08
C VAL A 203 14.26 1.27 27.32
N LYS A 204 15.53 1.64 27.57
CA LYS A 204 16.73 1.12 26.89
C LYS A 204 16.56 -0.31 26.35
N GLY A 205 16.43 -0.41 25.02
CA GLY A 205 16.50 -1.68 24.30
C GLY A 205 15.20 -2.47 24.19
N ARG A 206 14.05 -1.94 24.64
CA ARG A 206 12.74 -2.50 24.29
C ARG A 206 11.87 -1.41 23.67
N PRO A 207 11.38 -1.58 22.43
CA PRO A 207 10.31 -0.73 21.94
C PRO A 207 9.19 -0.81 22.97
N SER A 208 8.78 0.36 23.46
CA SER A 208 7.71 0.46 24.43
C SER A 208 6.48 -0.20 23.82
N LEU A 209 6.19 -1.43 24.25
CA LEU A 209 4.91 -2.10 24.05
C LEU A 209 3.88 -1.28 24.81
N LEU A 210 3.52 -0.15 24.22
CA LEU A 210 2.52 0.76 24.72
C LEU A 210 1.20 0.11 24.42
N ILE A 211 0.81 -0.80 25.30
CA ILE A 211 -0.59 -1.06 25.55
C ILE A 211 -1.10 0.25 26.14
N ILE A 212 -1.62 1.12 25.27
CA ILE A 212 -2.26 2.37 25.67
C ILE A 212 -3.45 1.94 26.53
N LYS A 213 -3.22 1.96 27.85
CA LYS A 213 -4.24 1.64 28.85
C LYS A 213 -5.37 2.61 28.62
N GLN A 214 -6.56 2.01 28.57
CA GLN A 214 -7.71 2.62 27.96
C GLN A 214 -8.22 3.82 28.77
N ASP A 215 -7.69 5.03 28.58
CA ASP A 215 -8.43 6.27 28.86
C ASP A 215 -9.42 6.54 27.71
N PHE A 216 -10.20 5.50 27.40
CA PHE A 216 -11.21 5.44 26.34
C PHE A 216 -12.48 6.25 26.57
N PRO A 217 -12.82 6.85 27.74
CA PRO A 217 -14.07 7.60 27.86
C PRO A 217 -14.21 8.74 26.82
N LYS A 218 -13.11 9.37 26.41
CA LYS A 218 -13.10 10.36 25.32
C LYS A 218 -13.19 9.74 23.92
N LEU A 219 -12.72 8.50 23.75
CA LEU A 219 -12.78 7.71 22.52
C LEU A 219 -14.13 7.01 22.32
N GLN A 220 -14.92 6.78 23.37
CA GLN A 220 -16.25 6.18 23.28
C GLN A 220 -17.24 7.02 22.47
N ALA A 221 -17.04 8.34 22.44
CA ALA A 221 -17.78 9.26 21.57
C ALA A 221 -17.32 9.25 20.10
N VAL A 222 -16.26 8.49 19.79
CA VAL A 222 -15.64 8.44 18.46
C VAL A 222 -16.18 7.25 17.67
N HIS A 223 -16.19 7.39 16.34
CA HIS A 223 -16.65 6.39 15.37
C HIS A 223 -16.15 4.97 15.70
N LYS A 224 -17.02 3.96 15.58
CA LYS A 224 -16.71 2.53 15.83
C LYS A 224 -15.45 2.08 15.09
N GLU A 225 -15.32 2.47 13.82
CA GLU A 225 -14.15 2.20 12.98
C GLU A 225 -12.82 2.70 13.57
N VAL A 226 -12.81 3.89 14.20
CA VAL A 226 -11.59 4.43 14.83
C VAL A 226 -11.15 3.54 15.99
N GLN A 227 -12.12 3.05 16.77
CA GLN A 227 -11.85 2.14 17.89
C GLN A 227 -11.34 0.78 17.39
N GLU A 228 -11.92 0.25 16.31
CA GLU A 228 -11.48 -1.00 15.68
C GLU A 228 -10.06 -0.87 15.12
N ALA A 229 -9.78 0.20 14.35
CA ALA A 229 -8.46 0.49 13.81
C ALA A 229 -7.41 0.59 14.92
N PHE A 230 -7.75 1.24 16.04
CA PHE A 230 -6.85 1.35 17.18
C PHE A 230 -6.55 0.00 17.84
N ARG A 231 -7.56 -0.86 18.02
CA ARG A 231 -7.38 -2.21 18.56
C ARG A 231 -6.49 -3.06 17.66
N TRP A 232 -6.71 -3.00 16.35
CA TRP A 232 -5.88 -3.70 15.38
C TRP A 232 -4.45 -3.18 15.36
N ALA A 233 -4.25 -1.87 15.40
CA ALA A 233 -2.91 -1.29 15.48
C ALA A 233 -2.15 -1.74 16.74
N GLN A 234 -2.83 -1.87 17.88
CA GLN A 234 -2.25 -2.43 19.10
C GLN A 234 -1.92 -3.92 18.97
N ALA A 235 -2.84 -4.73 18.41
CA ALA A 235 -2.62 -6.16 18.22
C ALA A 235 -1.44 -6.43 17.27
N LEU A 236 -1.41 -5.73 16.13
CA LEU A 236 -0.31 -5.82 15.16
C LEU A 236 0.99 -5.24 15.72
N SER A 237 0.94 -4.28 16.65
CA SER A 237 2.15 -3.79 17.33
C SER A 237 2.81 -4.88 18.18
N VAL A 238 2.00 -5.72 18.84
CA VAL A 238 2.50 -6.90 19.57
C VAL A 238 3.05 -7.94 18.61
N ALA A 239 2.32 -8.26 17.54
CA ALA A 239 2.76 -9.22 16.54
C ALA A 239 4.07 -8.78 15.85
N ALA A 240 4.17 -7.50 15.49
CA ALA A 240 5.37 -6.89 14.91
C ALA A 240 6.59 -6.97 15.84
N TYR A 241 6.39 -6.99 17.15
CA TYR A 241 7.48 -7.17 18.10
C TYR A 241 7.93 -8.64 18.19
N GLU A 242 6.98 -9.57 18.33
CA GLU A 242 7.26 -11.01 18.49
C GLU A 242 7.82 -11.65 17.22
N LEU A 243 7.35 -11.23 16.04
CA LEU A 243 7.76 -11.78 14.74
C LEU A 243 9.08 -11.18 14.25
N TYR A 244 10.10 -11.07 15.11
CA TYR A 244 11.40 -10.49 14.77
C TYR A 244 12.10 -11.19 13.57
N CYS A 245 11.68 -12.41 13.21
CA CYS A 245 12.09 -13.10 11.99
C CYS A 245 11.36 -12.57 10.73
N GLY A 246 12.05 -11.73 9.96
CA GLY A 246 11.48 -10.96 8.84
C GLY A 246 10.99 -11.71 7.59
N PHE A 247 11.07 -13.05 7.52
CA PHE A 247 10.74 -13.78 6.28
C PHE A 247 9.23 -13.92 6.03
N ALA A 248 8.39 -13.87 7.06
CA ALA A 248 6.96 -14.19 6.94
C ALA A 248 6.03 -13.09 7.48
N ILE A 249 6.49 -11.84 7.50
CA ILE A 249 5.69 -10.72 7.98
C ILE A 249 4.86 -10.17 6.81
N ASP A 250 3.53 -10.19 6.96
CA ASP A 250 2.60 -9.54 6.03
C ASP A 250 2.86 -8.02 5.98
N GLU A 251 2.44 -7.38 4.89
CA GLU A 251 2.71 -5.97 4.69
C GLU A 251 2.10 -5.11 5.81
N VAL A 252 0.90 -5.41 6.33
CA VAL A 252 0.28 -4.55 7.35
C VAL A 252 1.04 -4.63 8.67
N THR A 253 1.45 -5.83 9.10
CA THR A 253 2.34 -6.00 10.26
C THR A 253 3.68 -5.29 10.04
N ARG A 254 4.24 -5.36 8.82
CA ARG A 254 5.45 -4.61 8.45
C ARG A 254 5.21 -3.10 8.54
N GLY A 255 4.02 -2.64 8.17
CA GLY A 255 3.60 -1.25 8.25
C GLY A 255 3.53 -0.75 9.67
N VAL A 256 2.93 -1.53 10.56
CA VAL A 256 2.90 -1.19 12.00
C VAL A 256 4.31 -1.15 12.58
N ARG A 257 5.22 -2.06 12.18
CA ARG A 257 6.63 -1.97 12.54
C ARG A 257 7.27 -0.66 12.03
N HIS A 258 7.04 -0.31 10.77
CA HIS A 258 7.53 0.95 10.21
C HIS A 258 7.03 2.14 11.03
N LEU A 259 5.75 2.19 11.38
CA LEU A 259 5.17 3.23 12.24
C LEU A 259 5.82 3.27 13.64
N GLN A 260 6.20 2.13 14.21
CA GLN A 260 6.93 2.07 15.48
C GLN A 260 8.34 2.64 15.35
N ASP A 261 9.02 2.35 14.25
CA ASP A 261 10.42 2.72 14.02
C ASP A 261 10.57 4.19 13.59
N THR A 262 9.67 4.70 12.75
CA THR A 262 9.76 6.06 12.17
C THR A 262 8.84 7.08 12.85
N HIS A 263 7.79 6.61 13.53
CA HIS A 263 6.69 7.45 14.03
C HIS A 263 5.94 8.21 12.93
N GLU A 264 5.95 7.66 11.72
CA GLU A 264 5.24 8.17 10.55
C GLU A 264 4.10 7.23 10.16
N VAL A 265 3.03 7.80 9.61
CA VAL A 265 1.85 7.05 9.17
C VAL A 265 1.80 7.08 7.64
N ALA A 266 2.45 6.10 7.01
CA ALA A 266 2.40 5.97 5.56
C ALA A 266 0.99 5.62 5.06
N ILE A 267 0.68 6.04 3.83
CA ILE A 267 -0.64 5.85 3.20
C ILE A 267 -0.93 4.37 3.03
N TRP A 268 0.06 3.59 2.60
CA TRP A 268 -0.05 2.15 2.38
C TRP A 268 -0.39 1.38 3.67
N ILE A 269 0.04 1.87 4.83
CA ILE A 269 -0.30 1.30 6.14
C ILE A 269 -1.77 1.55 6.44
N THR A 270 -2.22 2.78 6.20
CA THR A 270 -3.61 3.20 6.40
C THR A 270 -4.54 2.41 5.47
N PHE A 271 -4.17 2.27 4.20
CA PHE A 271 -4.86 1.46 3.21
C PHE A 271 -4.95 -0.01 3.65
N GLY A 272 -3.83 -0.64 4.03
CA GLY A 272 -3.81 -2.04 4.43
C GLY A 272 -4.65 -2.31 5.68
N MET A 273 -4.59 -1.41 6.66
CA MET A 273 -5.41 -1.48 7.87
C MET A 273 -6.90 -1.29 7.56
N GLN A 274 -7.27 -0.32 6.73
CA GLN A 274 -8.65 -0.13 6.27
C GLN A 274 -9.18 -1.38 5.56
N LEU A 275 -8.39 -1.94 4.65
CA LEU A 275 -8.74 -3.16 3.94
C LEU A 275 -9.00 -4.33 4.90
N HIS A 276 -8.18 -4.52 5.94
CA HIS A 276 -8.43 -5.55 6.95
C HIS A 276 -9.77 -5.34 7.68
N LEU A 277 -10.10 -4.11 8.06
CA LEU A 277 -11.38 -3.80 8.70
C LEU A 277 -12.55 -4.10 7.77
N ASP A 278 -12.41 -3.80 6.48
CA ASP A 278 -13.47 -4.05 5.51
C ASP A 278 -13.65 -5.53 5.21
N LEU A 279 -12.55 -6.29 5.10
CA LEU A 279 -12.62 -7.74 4.98
C LEU A 279 -13.25 -8.37 6.22
N GLN A 280 -12.91 -7.88 7.41
CA GLN A 280 -13.55 -8.33 8.65
C GLN A 280 -15.07 -8.08 8.62
N ARG A 281 -15.51 -6.91 8.14
CA ARG A 281 -16.94 -6.59 8.03
C ARG A 281 -17.64 -7.41 6.95
N ALA A 282 -17.00 -7.59 5.80
CA ALA A 282 -17.56 -8.29 4.65
C ALA A 282 -17.72 -9.80 4.91
N LEU A 283 -16.74 -10.41 5.60
CA LEU A 283 -16.78 -11.83 5.96
C LEU A 283 -17.64 -12.07 7.21
N GLY A 284 -17.78 -11.09 8.10
CA GLY A 284 -18.59 -11.21 9.31
C GLY A 284 -18.13 -12.38 10.19
N ASP A 285 -19.08 -13.22 10.62
CA ASP A 285 -18.79 -14.38 11.49
C ASP A 285 -18.00 -15.50 10.78
N SER A 286 -17.96 -15.50 9.43
CA SER A 286 -17.26 -16.52 8.64
C SER A 286 -15.73 -16.42 8.68
N ILE A 287 -15.18 -15.41 9.35
CA ILE A 287 -13.72 -15.30 9.56
C ILE A 287 -13.17 -16.54 10.25
N GLY A 288 -13.93 -17.14 11.18
CA GLY A 288 -13.55 -18.41 11.82
C GLY A 288 -13.34 -19.54 10.82
N ASP A 289 -14.20 -19.61 9.80
CA ASP A 289 -14.12 -20.64 8.75
C ASP A 289 -12.86 -20.48 7.90
N ALA A 290 -12.48 -19.24 7.56
CA ALA A 290 -11.23 -18.96 6.83
C ALA A 290 -9.98 -19.35 7.62
N PHE A 291 -9.98 -19.13 8.95
CA PHE A 291 -8.90 -19.60 9.82
C PHE A 291 -8.84 -21.13 9.89
N ASP A 292 -9.98 -21.80 9.98
CA ASP A 292 -10.05 -23.25 10.02
C ASP A 292 -9.63 -23.89 8.69
N GLU A 293 -9.97 -23.28 7.55
CA GLU A 293 -9.49 -23.67 6.23
C GLU A 293 -7.97 -23.54 6.13
N ALA A 294 -7.42 -22.36 6.46
CA ALA A 294 -5.97 -22.14 6.45
C ALA A 294 -5.24 -23.14 7.36
N ARG A 295 -5.81 -23.44 8.54
CA ARG A 295 -5.26 -24.45 9.45
C ARG A 295 -5.30 -25.85 8.86
N LYS A 296 -6.40 -26.23 8.19
CA LYS A 296 -6.50 -27.51 7.47
C LYS A 296 -5.44 -27.61 6.39
N ASP A 297 -5.22 -26.56 5.60
CA ASP A 297 -4.21 -26.58 4.55
C ASP A 297 -2.80 -26.65 5.09
N ILE A 298 -2.45 -25.86 6.12
CA ILE A 298 -1.15 -25.96 6.81
C ILE A 298 -0.93 -27.36 7.37
N SER A 299 -1.98 -27.99 7.92
CA SER A 299 -1.90 -29.36 8.44
C SER A 299 -1.68 -30.39 7.32
N ARG A 300 -2.34 -30.24 6.16
CA ARG A 300 -2.10 -31.07 4.98
C ARG A 300 -0.66 -30.96 4.52
N PHE A 301 -0.10 -29.74 4.43
CA PHE A 301 1.31 -29.52 4.08
C PHE A 301 2.28 -30.16 5.09
N SER A 302 1.95 -30.10 6.37
CA SER A 302 2.78 -30.69 7.44
C SER A 302 2.78 -32.23 7.39
N ILE A 303 1.64 -32.84 7.07
CA ILE A 303 1.49 -34.29 6.89
C ILE A 303 2.16 -34.74 5.59
N GLN A 304 2.06 -33.96 4.51
CA GLN A 304 2.73 -34.27 3.26
C GLN A 304 4.25 -34.21 3.39
N LYS A 305 4.79 -33.27 4.18
CA LYS A 305 6.22 -33.21 4.54
C LYS A 305 6.68 -34.38 5.42
N SER A 306 5.83 -34.96 6.26
CA SER A 306 6.20 -36.10 7.12
C SER A 306 6.14 -37.45 6.40
N GLN A 307 5.52 -37.52 5.22
CA GLN A 307 5.52 -38.68 4.34
C GLN A 307 6.61 -38.67 3.26
N ILE A 308 7.39 -37.58 3.16
CA ILE A 308 8.59 -37.55 2.31
C ILE A 308 9.71 -38.28 3.05
N PRO A 309 10.24 -39.41 2.54
CA PRO A 309 11.39 -40.07 3.13
C PRO A 309 12.54 -39.06 3.19
N ARG A 310 13.26 -39.00 4.32
CA ARG A 310 14.53 -38.26 4.42
C ARG A 310 15.59 -38.91 3.53
N CYS A 311 15.50 -38.80 2.21
CA CYS A 311 16.63 -38.88 1.29
C CYS A 311 16.22 -38.54 -0.15
N VAL A 312 17.15 -37.88 -0.84
CA VAL A 312 17.18 -37.47 -2.26
C VAL A 312 16.58 -36.07 -2.51
N GLN A 313 17.45 -35.20 -3.04
CA GLN A 313 17.10 -33.84 -3.45
C GLN A 313 15.91 -33.84 -4.42
N PRO A 314 14.92 -32.95 -4.24
CA PRO A 314 13.73 -32.95 -5.08
C PRO A 314 14.04 -32.37 -6.46
N THR A 315 13.76 -33.13 -7.52
CA THR A 315 13.53 -32.55 -8.85
C THR A 315 12.16 -31.85 -8.85
N ALA A 316 12.20 -30.53 -8.99
CA ALA A 316 11.18 -29.52 -8.67
C ALA A 316 9.85 -29.51 -9.49
N ALA A 317 9.53 -30.52 -10.30
CA ALA A 317 8.67 -30.24 -11.46
C ALA A 317 7.14 -30.40 -11.30
N ALA A 318 6.61 -31.09 -10.29
CA ALA A 318 5.21 -31.58 -10.38
C ALA A 318 4.19 -30.98 -9.39
N HIS A 319 4.62 -30.44 -8.23
CA HIS A 319 3.70 -29.86 -7.24
C HIS A 319 3.72 -28.33 -7.18
N GLU A 320 4.71 -27.68 -7.79
CA GLU A 320 4.75 -26.22 -7.93
C GLU A 320 3.75 -25.74 -9.00
N THR A 321 3.46 -26.53 -10.03
CA THR A 321 2.76 -26.03 -11.23
C THR A 321 1.28 -25.65 -11.00
N TYR A 322 0.57 -26.31 -10.07
CA TYR A 322 -0.86 -26.07 -9.86
C TYR A 322 -1.12 -24.82 -9.00
N HIS A 323 -0.41 -24.66 -7.87
CA HIS A 323 -0.58 -23.50 -6.99
C HIS A 323 0.09 -22.23 -7.55
N TYR A 324 1.27 -22.34 -8.17
CA TYR A 324 1.85 -21.20 -8.89
C TYR A 324 1.01 -20.82 -10.12
N GLY A 325 0.30 -21.77 -10.73
CA GLY A 325 -0.62 -21.49 -11.83
C GLY A 325 -1.80 -20.60 -11.41
N ASN A 326 -2.44 -20.89 -10.27
CA ASN A 326 -3.53 -20.07 -9.75
C ASN A 326 -3.03 -18.72 -9.21
N ILE A 327 -1.91 -18.70 -8.49
CA ILE A 327 -1.29 -17.45 -8.02
C ILE A 327 -0.87 -16.58 -9.19
N SER A 328 -0.20 -17.14 -10.21
CA SER A 328 0.19 -16.40 -11.42
C SER A 328 -1.03 -15.85 -12.14
N LYS A 329 -2.08 -16.67 -12.35
CA LYS A 329 -3.32 -16.19 -12.99
C LYS A 329 -3.99 -15.07 -12.22
N THR A 330 -4.02 -15.10 -10.88
CA THR A 330 -4.63 -14.04 -10.09
C THR A 330 -3.76 -12.79 -10.01
N VAL A 331 -2.42 -12.94 -9.96
CA VAL A 331 -1.48 -11.81 -10.08
C VAL A 331 -1.54 -11.19 -11.47
N ASP A 332 -1.62 -12.01 -12.52
CA ASP A 332 -1.80 -11.57 -13.90
C ASP A 332 -3.18 -10.94 -14.09
N SER A 333 -4.22 -11.42 -13.38
CA SER A 333 -5.55 -10.79 -13.37
C SER A 333 -5.56 -9.46 -12.63
N LEU A 334 -4.84 -9.35 -11.51
CA LEU A 334 -4.64 -8.08 -10.80
C LEU A 334 -3.85 -7.11 -11.69
N LYS A 335 -2.78 -7.58 -12.34
CA LYS A 335 -1.99 -6.81 -13.29
C LYS A 335 -2.83 -6.38 -14.49
N ASP A 336 -3.60 -7.28 -15.10
CA ASP A 336 -4.53 -6.98 -16.19
C ASP A 336 -5.64 -6.03 -15.74
N PHE A 337 -6.14 -6.16 -14.52
CA PHE A 337 -7.12 -5.26 -13.92
C PHE A 337 -6.54 -3.85 -13.75
N LEU A 338 -5.29 -3.76 -13.26
CA LEU A 338 -4.56 -2.50 -13.12
C LEU A 338 -4.14 -1.89 -14.46
N LEU A 339 -3.99 -2.68 -15.52
CA LEU A 339 -3.51 -2.22 -16.84
C LEU A 339 -4.61 -2.04 -17.89
N LYS A 340 -5.83 -2.54 -17.67
CA LYS A 340 -6.95 -2.43 -18.63
C LYS A 340 -8.08 -1.57 -18.05
N ASP A 341 -8.05 -0.27 -18.33
CA ASP A 341 -9.08 0.73 -17.99
C ASP A 341 -10.53 0.29 -18.34
N ASP A 342 -10.70 -0.56 -19.36
CA ASP A 342 -12.03 -0.94 -19.86
C ASP A 342 -12.79 -1.97 -18.99
N LYS A 343 -12.07 -2.77 -18.17
CA LYS A 343 -12.71 -3.70 -17.22
C LYS A 343 -13.18 -2.98 -15.95
N LEU A 344 -12.56 -1.85 -15.62
CA LEU A 344 -12.89 -0.99 -14.50
C LEU A 344 -14.28 -0.37 -14.66
N VAL A 345 -14.62 0.12 -15.85
CA VAL A 345 -15.97 0.64 -16.16
C VAL A 345 -17.05 -0.44 -15.98
N LYS A 346 -16.75 -1.71 -16.35
CA LYS A 346 -17.68 -2.83 -16.15
C LYS A 346 -17.82 -3.26 -14.69
N ALA A 347 -16.75 -3.28 -13.91
CA ALA A 347 -16.79 -3.58 -12.49
C ALA A 347 -17.52 -2.48 -11.70
N MET A 348 -17.29 -1.20 -12.02
CA MET A 348 -18.01 -0.07 -11.42
C MET A 348 -19.51 -0.07 -11.76
N ASN A 349 -19.90 -0.60 -12.94
CA ASN A 349 -21.31 -0.78 -13.33
C ASN A 349 -21.98 -2.02 -12.72
N LEU A 350 -21.21 -2.94 -12.11
CA LEU A 350 -21.74 -4.12 -11.41
C LEU A 350 -22.10 -3.83 -9.94
N PHE A 351 -21.66 -2.69 -9.40
CA PHE A 351 -22.12 -2.21 -8.10
C PHE A 351 -23.36 -1.34 -8.30
N PRO A 352 -24.55 -1.75 -7.83
CA PRO A 352 -25.71 -0.88 -7.84
C PRO A 352 -25.38 0.33 -6.96
N LYS A 353 -25.51 1.54 -7.53
CA LYS A 353 -25.30 2.82 -6.84
C LYS A 353 -26.10 2.95 -5.54
N ASP A 354 -27.12 2.11 -5.35
CA ASP A 354 -28.08 2.18 -4.25
C ASP A 354 -28.05 0.98 -3.28
N SER A 355 -27.14 0.01 -3.40
CA SER A 355 -27.34 -1.32 -2.76
C SER A 355 -26.67 -1.61 -1.42
N TYR A 356 -25.85 -0.74 -0.82
CA TYR A 356 -25.20 -1.07 0.46
C TYR A 356 -25.05 0.11 1.43
N TRP A 357 -26.12 0.79 1.83
CA TRP A 357 -26.06 1.73 2.96
C TRP A 357 -27.32 1.84 3.86
N LEU A 358 -28.38 1.06 3.64
CA LEU A 358 -29.65 1.25 4.37
C LEU A 358 -29.80 0.50 5.71
N ASP A 359 -28.85 -0.34 6.14
CA ASP A 359 -29.00 -1.13 7.38
C ASP A 359 -28.07 -0.71 8.56
N MET A 360 -27.47 0.48 8.51
CA MET A 360 -26.75 1.05 9.67
C MET A 360 -27.55 2.07 10.51
N GLU A 361 -28.87 2.17 10.33
CA GLU A 361 -29.78 2.96 11.18
C GLU A 361 -30.78 2.13 12.02
N ARG A 362 -30.33 1.02 12.63
CA ARG A 362 -31.06 0.41 13.76
C ARG A 362 -30.21 0.21 14.99
#